data_AF-A0A399H182-F1
#
_entry.id   AF-A0A399H182-F1
#
_cell.length_a   1.000
_cell.length_b   1.000
_cell.length_c   1.000
_cell.angle_alpha   90.00
_cell.angle_beta   90.00
_cell.angle_gamma   90.00
#
_symmetry.space_group_name_H-M   'P 1'
#
loop_
_entity.id
_entity.type
_entity.pdbx_description
1 polymer ?
#
loop_
_entity_poly.entity_id
_entity_poly.type
_entity_poly.pdbx_seq_one_letter_code
_entity_poly.pdbx_strand_id
1 'polypeptide(L)'
;MSLAKTGRNVLGVAVPALFAGWFVTTVLSQHPDRGYDKLRSLDKTGTGILIPNWRFFAPVPAMDDQHFLYRLANEDRTEHTPWRAVNEIPPRKTIHAFWFPGRREDKAIFDVASTLMSNAASMNPLTIEAKQAAYDLISHFVRSRITPDPDYPLFQVMLVRYPGYDHSEDPKYDMVFEYQQVEEPA
;
A
#
# COMPACT_ATOMS: atom_id res chain seq x y z
N MET A 1 -30.08 4.53 57.34
CA MET A 1 -30.33 3.62 56.20
C MET A 1 -30.86 4.30 54.93
N SER A 2 -31.12 5.62 54.92
CA SER A 2 -31.66 6.35 53.75
C SER A 2 -30.58 6.88 52.77
N LEU A 3 -29.45 7.39 53.29
CA LEU A 3 -28.36 7.97 52.47
C LEU A 3 -27.69 6.98 51.51
N ALA A 4 -27.53 5.70 51.90
CA ALA A 4 -26.88 4.69 51.08
C ALA A 4 -27.72 4.27 49.86
N LYS A 5 -29.07 4.31 49.96
CA LYS A 5 -29.98 4.02 48.83
C LYS A 5 -29.97 5.15 47.81
N THR A 6 -29.99 6.40 48.28
CA THR A 6 -29.93 7.59 47.41
C THR A 6 -28.61 7.66 46.64
N GLY A 7 -27.47 7.42 47.30
CA GLY A 7 -26.16 7.40 46.63
C GLY A 7 -26.05 6.30 45.56
N ARG A 8 -26.62 5.11 45.81
CA ARG A 8 -26.63 4.00 44.85
C ARG A 8 -27.51 4.28 43.62
N ASN A 9 -28.63 4.99 43.81
CA ASN A 9 -29.51 5.42 42.71
C ASN A 9 -28.88 6.54 41.87
N VAL A 10 -28.18 7.48 42.51
CA VAL A 10 -27.46 8.56 41.81
C VAL A 10 -26.31 7.98 40.99
N LEU A 11 -25.50 7.08 41.56
CA LEU A 11 -24.44 6.38 40.82
C LEU A 11 -25.00 5.52 39.68
N GLY A 12 -26.15 4.86 39.90
CA GLY A 12 -26.84 4.05 38.91
C GLY A 12 -27.33 4.81 37.68
N VAL A 13 -27.49 6.14 37.78
CA VAL A 13 -27.87 7.01 36.65
C VAL A 13 -26.65 7.74 36.09
N ALA A 14 -25.76 8.23 36.96
CA ALA A 14 -24.59 9.00 36.57
C ALA A 14 -23.61 8.20 35.72
N VAL A 15 -23.35 6.94 36.08
CA VAL A 15 -22.39 6.09 35.37
C VAL A 15 -22.89 5.76 33.95
N PRO A 16 -24.14 5.29 33.73
CA PRO A 16 -24.66 5.10 32.38
C PRO A 16 -24.74 6.38 31.56
N ALA A 17 -25.11 7.51 32.16
CA ALA A 17 -25.16 8.80 31.45
C ALA A 17 -23.76 9.21 30.96
N LEU A 18 -22.73 9.00 31.77
CA LEU A 18 -21.34 9.27 31.41
C LEU A 18 -20.87 8.36 30.26
N PHE A 19 -21.15 7.06 30.33
CA PHE A 19 -20.79 6.13 29.24
C PHE A 19 -21.60 6.37 27.97
N ALA A 20 -22.88 6.73 28.07
CA ALA A 20 -23.70 7.09 26.92
C ALA A 20 -23.17 8.35 26.24
N GLY A 21 -22.82 9.39 27.02
CA GLY A 21 -22.19 10.60 26.50
C GLY A 21 -20.84 10.33 25.85
N TRP A 22 -20.01 9.48 26.48
CA TRP A 22 -18.73 9.04 25.92
C TRP A 22 -18.90 8.27 24.60
N PHE A 23 -19.88 7.36 24.55
CA PHE A 23 -20.19 6.58 23.35
C PHE A 23 -20.67 7.46 22.20
N VAL A 24 -21.64 8.36 22.46
CA VAL A 24 -22.13 9.32 21.44
C VAL A 24 -20.99 10.19 20.93
N THR A 25 -20.16 10.71 21.83
CA THR A 25 -18.97 11.51 21.46
C THR A 25 -18.01 10.70 20.58
N THR A 26 -17.76 9.44 20.93
CA THR A 26 -16.90 8.53 20.15
C THR A 26 -17.48 8.27 18.78
N VAL A 27 -18.77 7.94 18.66
CA VAL A 27 -19.45 7.68 17.38
C VAL A 27 -19.44 8.91 16.48
N LEU A 28 -19.78 10.08 17.01
CA LEU A 28 -19.74 11.34 16.24
C LEU A 28 -18.33 11.66 15.76
N SER A 29 -17.30 11.40 16.58
CA SER A 29 -15.90 11.58 16.18
C SER A 29 -15.42 10.60 15.11
N GLN A 30 -16.13 9.51 14.84
CA GLN A 30 -15.83 8.61 13.72
C GLN A 30 -16.40 9.10 12.39
N HIS A 31 -17.23 10.15 12.38
CA HIS A 31 -17.86 10.63 11.16
C HIS A 31 -16.80 11.07 10.12
N PRO A 32 -16.94 10.72 8.82
CA PRO A 32 -15.92 11.03 7.80
C PRO A 32 -15.59 12.51 7.61
N ASP A 33 -16.57 13.38 7.87
CA ASP A 33 -16.37 14.83 7.83
C ASP A 33 -15.40 15.31 8.94
N ARG A 34 -14.37 16.05 8.53
CA ARG A 34 -13.35 16.61 9.43
C ARG A 34 -13.90 17.67 10.39
N GLY A 35 -15.11 18.18 10.16
CA GLY A 35 -15.81 19.04 11.13
C GLY A 35 -15.96 18.41 12.52
N TYR A 36 -16.08 17.08 12.58
CA TYR A 36 -16.23 16.32 13.82
C TYR A 36 -14.91 16.08 14.57
N ASP A 37 -13.75 16.37 13.96
CA ASP A 37 -12.44 16.29 14.63
C ASP A 37 -12.33 17.27 15.81
N LYS A 38 -13.15 18.34 15.81
CA LYS A 38 -13.25 19.28 16.94
C LYS A 38 -13.68 18.59 18.24
N LEU A 39 -14.56 17.58 18.16
CA LEU A 39 -14.97 16.79 19.33
C LEU A 39 -13.80 16.00 19.92
N ARG A 40 -12.85 15.59 19.08
CA ARG A 40 -11.65 14.88 19.49
C ARG A 40 -10.61 15.80 20.16
N SER A 41 -10.69 17.12 19.93
CA SER A 41 -9.84 18.09 20.65
C SER A 41 -10.15 18.19 22.15
N LEU A 42 -11.29 17.66 22.59
CA LEU A 42 -11.62 17.47 24.01
C LEU A 42 -10.72 16.43 24.68
N ASP A 43 -10.12 15.51 23.91
CA ASP A 43 -9.10 14.59 24.40
C ASP A 43 -7.74 15.30 24.51
N LYS A 44 -7.54 15.98 25.64
CA LYS A 44 -6.30 16.72 25.95
C LYS A 44 -5.09 15.83 26.19
N THR A 45 -5.23 14.51 26.21
CA THR A 45 -4.11 13.58 26.39
C THR A 45 -3.24 13.48 25.14
N GLY A 46 -3.71 13.95 23.98
CA GLY A 46 -2.98 13.95 22.70
C GLY A 46 -2.76 12.55 22.10
N THR A 47 -3.10 11.49 22.82
CA THR A 47 -2.88 10.08 22.44
C THR A 47 -4.12 9.42 21.85
N GLY A 48 -5.30 10.03 21.98
CA GLY A 48 -6.57 9.44 21.51
C GLY A 48 -7.07 8.29 22.38
N ILE A 49 -6.61 8.20 23.64
CA ILE A 49 -7.00 7.14 24.58
C ILE A 49 -8.43 7.38 25.08
N LEU A 50 -8.84 8.64 25.28
CA LEU A 50 -10.17 8.96 25.80
C LEU A 50 -11.22 9.02 24.69
N ILE A 51 -10.84 9.43 23.48
CA ILE A 51 -11.73 9.42 22.31
C ILE A 51 -10.98 8.71 21.17
N PRO A 52 -11.16 7.38 21.01
CA PRO A 52 -10.41 6.61 20.03
C PRO A 52 -10.76 7.05 18.61
N ASN A 53 -9.80 6.94 17.70
CA ASN A 53 -10.03 7.11 16.26
C ASN A 53 -9.90 5.75 15.58
N TRP A 54 -11.01 5.22 15.09
CA TRP A 54 -11.09 3.98 14.32
C TRP A 54 -11.37 4.22 12.86
N ARG A 55 -11.38 5.47 12.40
CA ARG A 55 -11.50 5.78 10.98
C ARG A 55 -10.38 5.06 10.24
N PHE A 56 -10.76 4.38 9.17
CA PHE A 56 -9.80 3.74 8.29
C PHE A 56 -8.82 4.82 7.80
N PHE A 57 -7.52 4.61 8.03
CA PHE A 57 -6.47 5.62 7.80
C PHE A 57 -6.33 6.04 6.32
N ALA A 58 -7.00 5.35 5.40
CA ALA A 58 -7.00 5.63 3.98
C ALA A 58 -8.40 6.09 3.53
N PRO A 59 -8.64 7.41 3.35
CA PRO A 59 -9.93 7.93 2.86
C PRO A 59 -10.30 7.41 1.46
N VAL A 60 -9.30 6.94 0.70
CA VAL A 60 -9.47 6.11 -0.49
C VAL A 60 -8.64 4.85 -0.24
N PRO A 61 -9.25 3.66 -0.08
CA PRO A 61 -8.50 2.43 0.06
C PRO A 61 -7.66 2.16 -1.19
N ALA A 62 -6.54 1.43 -1.04
CA ALA A 62 -5.83 0.91 -2.20
C ALA A 62 -6.74 -0.12 -2.89
N MET A 63 -7.17 0.20 -4.11
CA MET A 63 -8.11 -0.63 -4.89
C MET A 63 -7.40 -1.54 -5.89
N ASP A 64 -6.16 -1.21 -6.26
CA ASP A 64 -5.37 -1.95 -7.24
C ASP A 64 -4.09 -2.49 -6.59
N ASP A 65 -3.71 -3.73 -6.93
CA ASP A 65 -2.39 -4.28 -6.68
C ASP A 65 -1.42 -3.85 -7.80
N GLN A 66 -0.17 -3.54 -7.44
CA GLN A 66 0.88 -3.16 -8.37
C GLN A 66 1.76 -4.37 -8.72
N HIS A 67 1.97 -4.61 -10.00
CA HIS A 67 2.75 -5.72 -10.51
C HIS A 67 3.78 -5.24 -11.53
N PHE A 68 5.02 -5.71 -11.38
CA PHE A 68 5.99 -5.62 -12.47
C PHE A 68 5.97 -6.91 -13.29
N LEU A 69 5.89 -6.74 -14.60
CA LEU A 69 6.08 -7.79 -15.58
C LEU A 69 7.36 -7.52 -16.37
N TYR A 70 8.00 -8.57 -16.87
CA TYR A 70 9.11 -8.46 -17.80
C TYR A 70 8.94 -9.39 -18.98
N ARG A 71 9.57 -9.05 -20.10
CA ARG A 71 9.68 -9.91 -21.29
C ARG A 71 11.05 -9.74 -21.92
N LEU A 72 11.48 -10.72 -22.69
CA LEU A 72 12.67 -10.63 -23.52
C LEU A 72 12.27 -10.25 -24.95
N ALA A 73 13.21 -9.66 -25.67
CA ALA A 73 13.06 -9.23 -27.05
C ALA A 73 14.32 -9.52 -27.86
N ASN A 74 14.14 -9.85 -29.14
CA ASN A 74 15.25 -9.97 -30.06
C ASN A 74 15.89 -8.60 -30.35
N GLU A 75 17.05 -8.59 -30.99
CA GLU A 75 17.83 -7.37 -31.26
C GLU A 75 17.03 -6.30 -32.03
N ASP A 76 16.22 -6.74 -33.01
CA ASP A 76 15.35 -5.90 -33.83
C ASP A 76 14.02 -5.51 -33.15
N ARG A 77 13.74 -6.05 -31.96
CA ARG A 77 12.51 -5.82 -31.17
C ARG A 77 11.21 -6.22 -31.88
N THR A 78 11.31 -7.11 -32.86
CA THR A 78 10.18 -7.63 -33.65
C THR A 78 9.55 -8.87 -33.02
N GLU A 79 10.35 -9.64 -32.27
CA GLU A 79 9.91 -10.83 -31.56
C GLU A 79 10.06 -10.67 -30.06
N HIS A 80 9.07 -11.17 -29.33
CA HIS A 80 9.00 -11.04 -27.88
C HIS A 80 8.60 -12.35 -27.23
N THR A 81 9.18 -12.64 -26.06
CA THR A 81 8.61 -13.66 -25.20
C THR A 81 7.29 -13.18 -24.58
N PRO A 82 6.44 -14.09 -24.08
CA PRO A 82 5.32 -13.70 -23.23
C PRO A 82 5.79 -12.90 -22.02
N TRP A 83 4.93 -12.01 -21.54
CA TRP A 83 5.14 -11.31 -20.27
C TRP A 83 5.17 -12.31 -19.11
N ARG A 84 6.14 -12.12 -18.21
CA ARG A 84 6.35 -12.93 -17.01
C ARG A 84 6.32 -12.02 -15.80
N ALA A 85 5.75 -12.50 -14.69
CA ALA A 85 5.76 -11.75 -13.45
C ALA A 85 7.19 -11.65 -12.89
N VAL A 86 7.58 -10.47 -12.42
CA VAL A 86 8.88 -10.25 -11.78
C VAL A 86 8.94 -10.93 -10.40
N ASN A 87 7.80 -11.01 -9.72
CA ASN A 87 7.60 -11.70 -8.47
C ASN A 87 6.20 -12.33 -8.45
N GLU A 88 6.12 -13.54 -7.91
CA GLU A 88 4.85 -14.22 -7.63
C GLU A 88 4.52 -14.11 -6.14
N ILE A 89 3.35 -13.57 -5.82
CA ILE A 89 2.89 -13.47 -4.44
C ILE A 89 2.59 -14.88 -3.94
N PRO A 90 3.30 -15.39 -2.92
CA PRO A 90 3.12 -16.75 -2.47
C PRO A 90 1.75 -16.95 -1.82
N PRO A 91 1.12 -18.14 -1.96
CA PRO A 91 -0.14 -18.43 -1.32
C PRO A 91 -0.02 -18.32 0.21
N ARG A 92 -1.06 -17.77 0.84
CA ARG A 92 -1.09 -17.52 2.28
C ARG A 92 -1.13 -18.85 3.04
N LYS A 93 -0.19 -19.04 3.97
CA LYS A 93 -0.15 -20.19 4.89
C LYS A 93 -0.45 -19.70 6.32
N THR A 94 -0.99 -20.57 7.16
CA THR A 94 -1.31 -20.23 8.56
C THR A 94 -0.10 -19.75 9.36
N ILE A 95 1.09 -20.30 9.08
CA ILE A 95 2.36 -19.85 9.69
C ILE A 95 2.66 -18.37 9.42
N HIS A 96 2.17 -17.80 8.30
CA HIS A 96 2.37 -16.39 7.96
C HIS A 96 1.71 -15.41 8.95
N ALA A 97 0.78 -15.88 9.80
CA ALA A 97 0.25 -15.07 10.89
C ALA A 97 1.30 -14.77 11.98
N PHE A 98 2.28 -15.68 12.16
CA PHE A 98 3.34 -15.55 13.16
C PHE A 98 4.68 -15.19 12.54
N TRP A 99 4.98 -15.70 11.34
CA TRP A 99 6.24 -15.50 10.65
C TRP A 99 6.06 -15.51 9.13
N PHE A 100 6.28 -14.36 8.49
CA PHE A 100 6.18 -14.22 7.03
C PHE A 100 7.35 -13.40 6.48
N PRO A 101 8.53 -14.02 6.29
CA PRO A 101 9.74 -13.31 5.88
C PRO A 101 9.64 -12.76 4.45
N GLY A 102 8.97 -13.50 3.54
CA GLY A 102 8.78 -13.10 2.14
C GLY A 102 8.00 -11.79 1.94
N ARG A 103 7.20 -11.38 2.94
CA ARG A 103 6.43 -10.12 2.88
C ARG A 103 7.31 -8.87 2.70
N ARG A 104 8.59 -8.94 3.07
CA ARG A 104 9.56 -7.84 2.89
C ARG A 104 9.85 -7.58 1.41
N GLU A 105 9.89 -8.63 0.59
CA GLU A 105 10.10 -8.52 -0.87
C GLU A 105 8.88 -7.89 -1.53
N ASP A 106 7.68 -8.39 -1.24
CA ASP A 106 6.42 -7.83 -1.75
C ASP A 106 6.30 -6.33 -1.42
N LYS A 107 6.68 -5.96 -0.20
CA LYS A 107 6.70 -4.56 0.23
C LYS A 107 7.73 -3.73 -0.54
N ALA A 108 8.93 -4.26 -0.78
CA ALA A 108 9.95 -3.54 -1.53
C ALA A 108 9.48 -3.26 -2.97
N ILE A 109 8.84 -4.23 -3.61
CA ILE A 109 8.25 -4.08 -4.95
C ILE A 109 7.18 -2.99 -4.96
N PHE A 110 6.28 -3.00 -3.98
CA PHE A 110 5.25 -1.99 -3.81
C PHE A 110 5.83 -0.58 -3.57
N ASP A 111 6.86 -0.46 -2.71
CA ASP A 111 7.50 0.82 -2.40
C ASP A 111 8.18 1.40 -3.67
N VAL A 112 8.82 0.56 -4.50
CA VAL A 112 9.40 0.93 -5.79
C VAL A 112 8.32 1.40 -6.79
N ALA A 113 7.25 0.64 -6.95
CA ALA A 113 6.13 1.01 -7.83
C ALA A 113 5.47 2.34 -7.39
N SER A 114 5.24 2.49 -6.09
CA SER A 114 4.71 3.73 -5.50
C SER A 114 5.64 4.93 -5.74
N THR A 115 6.95 4.72 -5.67
CA THR A 115 7.95 5.77 -5.94
C THR A 115 7.90 6.23 -7.39
N LEU A 116 7.81 5.28 -8.34
CA LEU A 116 7.68 5.58 -9.77
C LEU A 116 6.37 6.30 -10.11
N MET A 117 5.26 5.87 -9.50
CA MET A 117 3.94 6.48 -9.68
C MET A 117 3.72 7.79 -8.94
N SER A 118 4.58 8.15 -7.99
CA SER A 118 4.44 9.40 -7.23
C SER A 118 4.40 10.62 -8.16
N ASN A 119 3.51 11.58 -7.89
CA ASN A 119 3.31 12.73 -8.79
C ASN A 119 4.57 13.60 -8.89
N ALA A 120 5.05 13.81 -10.12
CA ALA A 120 6.20 14.65 -10.44
C ALA A 120 5.94 16.17 -10.26
N ALA A 121 4.75 16.56 -9.77
CA ALA A 121 4.38 17.96 -9.56
C ALA A 121 5.32 18.67 -8.56
N SER A 122 6.02 17.92 -7.71
CA SER A 122 7.23 18.42 -7.05
C SER A 122 8.42 18.22 -7.97
N MET A 123 8.81 19.25 -8.73
CA MET A 123 10.10 19.35 -9.44
C MET A 123 11.27 19.46 -8.44
N ASN A 124 11.26 18.63 -7.39
CA ASN A 124 12.33 18.52 -6.41
C ASN A 124 13.36 17.53 -6.96
N PRO A 125 14.65 17.91 -7.04
CA PRO A 125 15.73 17.00 -7.44
C PRO A 125 15.70 15.65 -6.72
N LEU A 126 15.33 15.62 -5.43
CA LEU A 126 15.23 14.39 -4.65
C LEU A 126 14.16 13.41 -5.18
N THR A 127 13.06 13.93 -5.73
CA THR A 127 12.00 13.08 -6.31
C THR A 127 12.46 12.47 -7.63
N ILE A 128 13.24 13.22 -8.42
CA ILE A 128 13.81 12.73 -9.68
C ILE A 128 14.83 11.63 -9.40
N GLU A 129 15.75 11.86 -8.45
CA GLU A 129 16.76 10.90 -8.03
C GLU A 129 16.12 9.62 -7.47
N ALA A 130 15.10 9.75 -6.61
CA ALA A 130 14.38 8.60 -6.08
C ALA A 130 13.70 7.75 -7.18
N LYS A 131 13.14 8.40 -8.20
CA LYS A 131 12.54 7.68 -9.34
C LYS A 131 13.58 6.99 -10.21
N GLN A 132 14.73 7.62 -10.45
CA GLN A 132 15.85 7.00 -11.16
C GLN A 132 16.37 5.79 -10.39
N ALA A 133 16.60 5.94 -9.08
CA ALA A 133 17.01 4.82 -8.23
C ALA A 133 15.98 3.68 -8.23
N ALA A 134 14.67 3.99 -8.21
CA ALA A 134 13.61 3.00 -8.29
C ALA A 134 13.59 2.26 -9.65
N TYR A 135 13.81 3.00 -10.75
CA TYR A 135 13.93 2.45 -12.10
C TYR A 135 15.14 1.51 -12.22
N ASP A 136 16.30 1.92 -11.72
CA ASP A 136 17.53 1.13 -11.76
C ASP A 136 17.41 -0.11 -10.89
N LEU A 137 16.84 0.03 -9.69
CA LEU A 137 16.66 -1.07 -8.75
C LEU A 137 15.81 -2.18 -9.35
N ILE A 138 14.64 -1.86 -9.94
CA ILE A 138 13.79 -2.90 -10.55
C ILE A 138 14.42 -3.48 -11.80
N SER A 139 15.09 -2.66 -12.63
CA SER A 139 15.77 -3.13 -13.84
C SER A 139 16.90 -4.11 -13.49
N HIS A 140 17.73 -3.78 -12.49
CA HIS A 140 18.79 -4.64 -12.00
C HIS A 140 18.23 -5.92 -11.36
N PHE A 141 17.17 -5.79 -10.56
CA PHE A 141 16.51 -6.94 -9.93
C PHE A 141 15.96 -7.93 -10.97
N VAL A 142 15.31 -7.42 -12.02
CA VAL A 142 14.84 -8.25 -13.14
C VAL A 142 16.02 -8.87 -13.87
N ARG A 143 17.02 -8.07 -14.26
CA ARG A 143 18.23 -8.56 -14.96
C ARG A 143 18.90 -9.71 -14.20
N SER A 144 19.02 -9.60 -12.88
CA SER A 144 19.63 -10.63 -12.03
C SER A 144 18.92 -11.99 -12.04
N ARG A 145 17.67 -12.04 -12.51
CA ARG A 145 16.82 -13.24 -12.56
C ARG A 145 16.61 -13.78 -13.99
N ILE A 146 17.09 -13.06 -15.00
CA ILE A 146 17.01 -13.51 -16.38
C ILE A 146 18.07 -14.58 -16.60
N THR A 147 17.69 -15.69 -17.24
CA THR A 147 18.65 -16.61 -17.86
C THR A 147 18.95 -16.06 -19.25
N PRO A 148 20.21 -15.69 -19.56
CA PRO A 148 20.56 -15.14 -20.87
C PRO A 148 20.17 -16.08 -22.00
N ASP A 149 19.55 -15.52 -23.02
CA ASP A 149 19.14 -16.22 -24.23
C ASP A 149 19.74 -15.45 -25.42
N PRO A 150 20.63 -16.07 -26.22
CA PRO A 150 21.25 -15.41 -27.37
C PRO A 150 20.25 -14.87 -28.39
N ASP A 151 19.07 -15.50 -28.52
CA ASP A 151 18.04 -15.07 -29.45
C ASP A 151 17.28 -13.82 -28.93
N TYR A 152 17.38 -13.53 -27.63
CA TYR A 152 16.71 -12.43 -26.96
C TYR A 152 17.66 -11.61 -26.06
N PRO A 153 18.58 -10.82 -26.66
CA PRO A 153 19.58 -10.05 -25.91
C PRO A 153 18.98 -8.86 -25.14
N LEU A 154 17.74 -8.48 -25.43
CA LEU A 154 17.06 -7.35 -24.80
C LEU A 154 16.00 -7.82 -23.81
N PHE A 155 15.77 -7.04 -22.76
CA PHE A 155 14.62 -7.19 -21.89
C PHE A 155 13.89 -5.86 -21.70
N GLN A 156 12.60 -5.97 -21.36
CA GLN A 156 11.74 -4.84 -21.09
C GLN A 156 10.92 -5.12 -19.84
N VAL A 157 10.72 -4.09 -19.02
CA VAL A 157 9.91 -4.14 -17.79
C VAL A 157 8.66 -3.28 -17.97
N MET A 158 7.55 -3.70 -17.37
CA MET A 158 6.27 -3.00 -17.39
C MET A 158 5.66 -2.98 -15.99
N LEU A 159 5.11 -1.85 -15.60
CA LEU A 159 4.31 -1.68 -14.39
C LEU A 159 2.82 -1.72 -14.77
N VAL A 160 2.10 -2.65 -14.13
CA VAL A 160 0.66 -2.85 -14.31
C VAL A 160 -0.03 -2.76 -12.96
N ARG A 161 -1.24 -2.21 -12.96
CA ARG A 161 -2.17 -2.26 -11.83
C ARG A 161 -3.36 -3.16 -12.14
N TYR A 162 -3.74 -3.97 -11.17
CA TYR A 162 -4.85 -4.90 -11.32
C TYR A 162 -5.57 -5.10 -9.97
N PRO A 163 -6.92 -5.09 -9.89
CA PRO A 163 -7.64 -5.16 -8.62
C PRO A 163 -7.67 -6.55 -7.95
N GLY A 164 -6.97 -7.54 -8.51
CA GLY A 164 -6.78 -8.86 -7.90
C GLY A 164 -8.02 -9.73 -7.99
N TYR A 165 -8.98 -9.47 -7.10
CA TYR A 165 -10.22 -10.25 -6.94
C TYR A 165 -11.40 -9.70 -7.74
N ASP A 166 -11.34 -8.42 -8.13
CA ASP A 166 -12.34 -7.84 -9.01
C ASP A 166 -11.91 -8.02 -10.47
N HIS A 167 -12.52 -9.00 -11.14
CA HIS A 167 -12.27 -9.28 -12.55
C HIS A 167 -13.12 -8.43 -13.49
N SER A 168 -13.94 -7.50 -12.96
CA SER A 168 -14.77 -6.62 -13.78
C SER A 168 -14.02 -5.41 -14.34
N GLU A 169 -12.85 -5.07 -13.77
CA GLU A 169 -11.97 -4.03 -14.28
C GLU A 169 -10.81 -4.63 -15.08
N ASP A 170 -10.51 -4.01 -16.22
CA ASP A 170 -9.32 -4.34 -17.00
C ASP A 170 -8.03 -3.89 -16.29
N PRO A 171 -6.91 -4.62 -16.46
CA PRO A 171 -5.60 -4.17 -15.97
C PRO A 171 -5.21 -2.81 -16.54
N LYS A 172 -4.68 -1.95 -15.68
CA LYS A 172 -4.20 -0.61 -16.03
C LYS A 172 -2.68 -0.67 -16.30
N TYR A 173 -2.27 -0.33 -17.51
CA TYR A 173 -0.87 -0.31 -17.92
C TYR A 173 -0.25 1.06 -17.63
N ASP A 174 0.40 1.22 -16.49
CA ASP A 174 0.87 2.53 -16.03
C ASP A 174 2.15 2.96 -16.73
N MET A 175 3.12 2.06 -16.89
CA MET A 175 4.44 2.39 -17.44
C MET A 175 5.08 1.21 -18.16
N VAL A 176 5.78 1.48 -19.26
CA VAL A 176 6.64 0.52 -19.96
C VAL A 176 8.03 1.14 -20.04
N PHE A 177 9.03 0.39 -19.62
CA PHE A 177 10.42 0.85 -19.61
C PHE A 177 11.03 0.72 -21.00
N GLU A 178 12.10 1.46 -21.25
CA GLU A 178 12.89 1.28 -22.47
C GLU A 178 13.57 -0.09 -22.45
N TYR A 179 13.86 -0.62 -23.64
CA TYR A 179 14.60 -1.86 -23.78
C TYR A 179 16.01 -1.70 -23.21
N GLN A 180 16.45 -2.71 -22.46
CA GLN A 180 17.78 -2.77 -21.88
C GLN A 180 18.45 -4.09 -22.26
N GLN A 181 19.78 -4.09 -22.32
CA GLN A 181 20.55 -5.31 -22.55
C GLN A 181 20.47 -6.25 -21.35
N VAL A 182 20.31 -7.54 -21.62
CA VAL A 182 20.34 -8.60 -20.60
C VAL A 182 21.75 -8.71 -20.00
N GLU A 183 22.77 -8.66 -20.84
CA GLU A 183 24.17 -8.61 -20.42
C GLU A 183 24.68 -7.16 -20.45
N GLU A 184 25.47 -6.75 -19.46
CA GLU A 184 26.17 -5.47 -19.55
C GLU A 184 27.29 -5.59 -20.60
N PRO A 185 27.48 -4.59 -21.47
CA PRO A 185 28.64 -4.58 -22.34
C PRO A 185 29.90 -4.60 -21.48
N ALA A 186 30.76 -5.60 -21.73
CA ALA A 186 32.05 -5.78 -21.05
C ALA A 186 32.99 -4.58 -21.22
#